data_AF-A0AAU9KKT6-F1
#
_entry.id   AF-A0AAU9KKT6-F1
#
_cell.length_a   1.000
_cell.length_b   1.000
_cell.length_c   1.000
_cell.angle_alpha   90.00
_cell.angle_beta   90.00
_cell.angle_gamma   90.00
#
_symmetry.space_group_name_H-M   'P 1'
#
loop_
_entity.id
_entity.type
_entity.pdbx_description
1 polymer ?
#
loop_
_entity_poly.entity_id
_entity_poly.type
_entity_poly.pdbx_seq_one_letter_code
_entity_poly.pdbx_strand_id
1 'polypeptide(L)'
;MNDWQNYLCENCLFTKQGLDFLGVQPVKNSRFFPLVKDAKEASLSEELLYALTTCHSVGSLEDRLVGNEVEVRMFTSTGWELIEKEGEQPTGNFYVFCKGSYERMQQLSTPASVPDDYKSVADRLAKEGCYVLGLSYRKLPSNWTQEQVVEFANNREAVDESLSLLGLILFRNELKEDTADAIAKLKGGDIRTVMVTGDNAMCGCYIARQSGMLSSASRVILGEMVSTTKLKMLVWRDVDSDEEYDLSTVKHLVEQVEDVELAVTGSAFDYLVARGEIKELLLNIRIFSRMTPDGKVECVKLHMETGAVTGMCGDGGNDCGALRFAHAGVALSDAEASVVSPFTSREKSIQSVVDLCREGRCSVATSFASVKFLIIRVLVRHYAVKAAR
;
A
#
# COMPACT_ATOMS: atom_id res chain seq x y z
N MET A 1 13.55 -17.41 -26.45
CA MET A 1 14.21 -16.40 -25.60
C MET A 1 13.10 -15.80 -24.78
N ASN A 2 12.93 -16.25 -23.54
CA ASN A 2 11.88 -15.75 -22.67
C ASN A 2 12.48 -14.60 -21.85
N ASP A 3 12.54 -13.41 -22.44
CA ASP A 3 12.94 -12.19 -21.75
C ASP A 3 11.72 -11.64 -20.99
N TRP A 4 11.60 -12.02 -19.72
CA TRP A 4 10.70 -11.35 -18.78
C TRP A 4 11.44 -11.12 -17.46
N GLN A 5 12.01 -9.93 -17.30
CA GLN A 5 12.57 -9.45 -16.03
C GLN A 5 11.42 -8.76 -15.27
N ASN A 6 10.88 -9.40 -14.23
CA ASN A 6 9.84 -8.80 -13.40
C ASN A 6 10.51 -7.96 -12.30
N TYR A 7 10.06 -6.72 -12.12
CA TYR A 7 10.48 -5.87 -11.02
C TYR A 7 9.26 -5.51 -10.18
N LEU A 8 9.24 -6.00 -8.95
CA LEU A 8 8.17 -5.77 -7.98
C LEU A 8 8.54 -4.54 -7.16
N CYS A 9 7.59 -3.62 -7.04
CA CYS A 9 7.76 -2.34 -6.38
C CYS A 9 6.65 -2.10 -5.35
N GLU A 10 7.02 -1.53 -4.22
CA GLU A 10 6.09 -1.00 -3.22
C GLU A 10 5.44 0.31 -3.69
N ASN A 11 4.18 0.53 -3.30
CA ASN A 11 3.47 1.78 -3.59
C ASN A 11 4.07 3.01 -2.88
N CYS A 12 4.62 2.79 -1.68
CA CYS A 12 5.28 3.82 -0.86
C CYS A 12 6.54 4.42 -1.52
N LEU A 13 7.05 3.79 -2.59
CA LEU A 13 8.21 4.29 -3.32
C LEU A 13 7.87 5.31 -4.39
N PHE A 14 6.68 5.19 -4.97
CA PHE A 14 6.18 6.08 -6.03
C PHE A 14 5.82 7.46 -5.51
N THR A 15 5.62 7.59 -4.20
CA THR A 15 4.96 8.74 -3.61
C THR A 15 5.87 9.47 -2.62
N LYS A 16 5.76 10.80 -2.57
CA LYS A 16 6.54 11.66 -1.66
C LYS A 16 6.42 11.11 -0.25
N GLN A 17 7.50 11.23 0.52
CA GLN A 17 7.45 10.76 1.90
C GLN A 17 6.50 11.64 2.72
N GLY A 18 5.52 10.99 3.33
CA GLY A 18 4.49 11.65 4.12
C GLY A 18 3.18 11.77 3.33
N LEU A 19 2.08 11.48 4.02
CA LEU A 19 0.75 11.69 3.51
C LEU A 19 0.33 13.13 3.83
N ASP A 20 -0.01 13.92 2.81
CA ASP A 20 -0.47 15.29 3.01
C ASP A 20 -1.90 15.28 3.52
N PHE A 21 -2.12 15.84 4.70
CA PHE A 21 -3.46 15.97 5.25
C PHE A 21 -4.30 16.90 4.36
N LEU A 22 -5.31 16.34 3.70
CA LEU A 22 -6.21 17.12 2.83
C LEU A 22 -7.35 17.74 3.60
N GLY A 23 -7.78 17.09 4.68
CA GLY A 23 -8.91 17.50 5.47
C GLY A 23 -9.74 16.34 5.98
N VAL A 24 -10.87 16.68 6.58
CA VAL A 24 -11.83 15.73 7.14
C VAL A 24 -13.19 16.01 6.52
N GLN A 25 -13.88 14.96 6.10
CA GLN A 25 -15.25 15.03 5.60
C GLN A 25 -16.20 14.55 6.69
N PRO A 26 -16.86 15.46 7.43
CA PRO A 26 -17.68 15.09 8.57
C PRO A 26 -18.96 14.39 8.14
N VAL A 27 -19.47 13.52 9.01
CA VAL A 27 -20.78 12.89 8.91
C VAL A 27 -21.62 13.34 10.09
N LYS A 28 -22.82 13.85 9.82
CA LYS A 28 -23.80 14.20 10.86
C LYS A 28 -25.19 13.87 10.35
N ASN A 29 -26.00 13.24 11.20
CA ASN A 29 -27.35 12.78 10.86
C ASN A 29 -27.36 11.92 9.57
N SER A 30 -26.40 10.99 9.46
CA SER A 30 -26.28 10.05 8.33
C SER A 30 -26.10 10.75 6.98
N ARG A 31 -25.46 11.93 6.96
CA ARG A 31 -25.14 12.68 5.74
C ARG A 31 -23.73 13.25 5.80
N PHE A 32 -23.06 13.26 4.66
CA PHE A 32 -21.78 13.95 4.52
C PHE A 32 -21.95 15.47 4.50
N PHE A 33 -21.01 16.14 5.16
CA PHE A 33 -20.81 17.57 5.08
C PHE A 33 -19.63 17.88 4.14
N PRO A 34 -19.47 19.15 3.70
CA PRO A 34 -18.33 19.56 2.88
C PRO A 34 -16.99 19.21 3.54
N LEU A 35 -15.98 18.96 2.71
CA LEU A 35 -14.61 18.72 3.16
C LEU A 35 -14.09 19.96 3.92
N VAL A 36 -13.72 19.75 5.18
CA VAL A 36 -13.07 20.75 6.02
C VAL A 36 -11.57 20.55 5.89
N LYS A 37 -10.88 21.51 5.28
CA LYS A 37 -9.43 21.40 5.00
C LYS A 37 -8.59 21.73 6.22
N ASP A 38 -9.01 22.73 7.00
CA ASP A 38 -8.33 23.11 8.22
C ASP A 38 -9.04 22.49 9.43
N ALA A 39 -8.34 21.57 10.11
CA ALA A 39 -8.85 20.90 11.30
C ALA A 39 -9.08 21.85 12.49
N LYS A 40 -8.67 23.13 12.37
CA LYS A 40 -8.92 24.20 13.35
C LYS A 40 -10.23 24.94 13.11
N GLU A 41 -10.93 24.68 12.01
CA GLU A 41 -12.19 25.34 11.70
C GLU A 41 -13.28 25.01 12.74
N ALA A 42 -13.94 26.05 13.24
CA ALA A 42 -15.02 25.96 14.24
C ALA A 42 -16.29 25.22 13.75
N SER A 43 -16.33 24.79 12.48
CA SER A 43 -17.42 23.99 11.91
C SER A 43 -17.35 22.50 12.28
N LEU A 44 -16.21 22.03 12.81
CA LEU A 44 -16.07 20.66 13.30
C LEU A 44 -16.80 20.48 14.64
N SER A 45 -17.43 19.33 14.84
CA SER A 45 -18.00 19.01 16.16
C SER A 45 -16.88 18.77 17.17
N GLU A 46 -17.15 19.00 18.45
CA GLU A 46 -16.18 18.76 19.52
C GLU A 46 -15.70 17.30 19.50
N GLU A 47 -16.60 16.35 19.25
CA GLU A 47 -16.27 14.92 19.19
C GLU A 47 -15.29 14.62 18.05
N LEU A 48 -15.45 15.29 16.91
CA LEU A 48 -14.56 15.13 15.76
C LEU A 48 -13.18 15.73 16.03
N LEU A 49 -13.12 16.90 16.67
CA LEU A 49 -11.85 17.50 17.09
C LEU A 49 -11.15 16.60 18.10
N TYR A 50 -11.85 16.13 19.14
CA TYR A 50 -11.29 15.21 20.13
C TYR A 50 -10.80 13.92 19.49
N ALA A 51 -11.57 13.35 18.56
CA ALA A 51 -11.18 12.14 17.85
C ALA A 51 -9.87 12.32 17.06
N LEU A 52 -9.71 13.45 16.36
CA LEU A 52 -8.48 13.77 15.62
C LEU A 52 -7.28 14.01 16.55
N THR A 53 -7.51 14.56 17.75
CA THR A 53 -6.44 14.89 18.71
C THR A 53 -6.08 13.75 19.65
N THR A 54 -6.95 12.75 19.86
CA THR A 54 -6.67 11.67 20.85
C THR A 54 -6.56 10.28 20.23
N CYS A 55 -7.07 10.05 19.02
CA CYS A 55 -7.02 8.73 18.38
C CYS A 55 -5.66 8.53 17.69
N HIS A 56 -4.56 8.54 18.44
CA HIS A 56 -3.21 8.33 17.91
C HIS A 56 -2.25 7.76 18.96
N SER A 57 -1.08 7.34 18.50
CA SER A 57 0.04 6.85 19.31
C SER A 57 1.26 7.79 19.29
N VAL A 58 1.12 8.98 18.70
CA VAL A 58 2.17 10.02 18.64
C VAL A 58 2.61 10.42 20.05
N GLY A 59 3.93 10.41 20.28
CA GLY A 59 4.58 10.95 21.46
C GLY A 59 5.45 12.18 21.14
N SER A 60 6.07 12.77 22.16
CA SER A 60 7.03 13.87 22.03
C SER A 60 8.40 13.43 22.55
N LEU A 61 9.47 13.67 21.78
CA LEU A 61 10.85 13.43 22.18
C LEU A 61 11.70 14.62 21.73
N GLU A 62 12.35 15.30 22.66
CA GLU A 62 13.19 16.49 22.37
C GLU A 62 12.46 17.54 21.51
N ASP A 63 11.22 17.88 21.89
CA ASP A 63 10.34 18.82 21.17
C ASP A 63 9.97 18.41 19.73
N ARG A 64 10.21 17.14 19.36
CA ARG A 64 9.79 16.56 18.08
C ARG A 64 8.70 15.53 18.30
N LEU A 65 7.67 15.59 17.46
CA LEU A 65 6.63 14.56 17.42
C LEU A 65 7.22 13.27 16.84
N VAL A 66 7.01 12.16 17.53
CA VAL A 66 7.47 10.82 17.13
C VAL A 66 6.26 9.91 17.01
N GLY A 67 6.12 9.24 15.87
CA GLY A 67 5.03 8.31 15.60
C GLY A 67 4.97 7.93 14.13
N ASN A 68 3.93 7.19 13.74
CA ASN A 68 3.63 6.96 12.32
C ASN A 68 3.28 8.30 11.65
N GLU A 69 3.88 8.57 10.48
CA GLU A 69 3.70 9.81 9.71
C GLU A 69 2.23 10.20 9.51
N VAL A 70 1.33 9.25 9.26
CA VAL A 70 -0.11 9.53 9.10
C VAL A 70 -0.68 10.17 10.37
N GLU A 71 -0.29 9.65 11.53
CA GLU A 71 -0.75 10.13 12.82
C GLU A 71 -0.09 11.45 13.19
N VAL A 72 1.21 11.60 12.92
CA VAL A 72 1.94 12.85 13.15
C VAL A 72 1.31 13.97 12.33
N ARG A 73 1.00 13.72 11.05
CA ARG A 73 0.37 14.70 10.15
C ARG A 73 -1.06 15.04 10.57
N MET A 74 -1.84 14.04 10.96
CA MET A 74 -3.18 14.23 11.51
C MET A 74 -3.15 15.08 12.79
N PHE A 75 -2.28 14.75 13.74
CA PHE A 75 -2.17 15.50 15.00
C PHE A 75 -1.69 16.93 14.75
N THR A 76 -0.65 17.10 13.93
CA THR A 76 -0.11 18.42 13.58
C THR A 76 -1.16 19.31 12.91
N SER A 77 -2.07 18.74 12.09
CA SER A 77 -3.11 19.52 11.42
C SER A 77 -4.12 20.12 12.40
N THR A 78 -4.35 19.48 13.55
CA THR A 78 -5.22 20.04 14.62
C THR A 78 -4.62 21.28 15.28
N GLY A 79 -3.29 21.44 15.25
CA GLY A 79 -2.57 22.50 15.96
C GLY A 79 -2.59 22.38 17.48
N TRP A 80 -2.96 21.22 18.02
CA TRP A 80 -2.82 20.94 19.45
C TRP A 80 -1.37 20.60 19.79
N GLU A 81 -1.00 20.83 21.04
CA GLU A 81 0.34 20.54 21.57
C GLU A 81 0.25 19.40 22.59
N LEU A 82 1.20 18.47 22.52
CA LEU A 82 1.35 17.43 23.54
C LEU A 82 2.00 18.04 24.78
N ILE A 83 1.22 18.17 25.85
CA ILE A 83 1.69 18.67 27.13
C ILE A 83 1.77 17.49 28.10
N GLU A 84 2.99 17.09 28.46
CA GLU A 84 3.21 16.16 29.55
C GLU A 84 3.01 16.89 30.88
N LYS A 85 1.82 16.75 31.47
CA LYS A 85 1.55 17.16 32.84
C LYS A 85 1.13 15.95 33.64
N GLU A 86 1.78 15.72 34.78
CA GLU A 86 1.21 14.93 35.87
C GLU A 86 -0.05 15.68 36.34
N GLY A 87 -1.21 15.16 35.96
CA GLY A 87 -2.51 15.81 36.15
C GLY A 87 -3.44 14.97 37.01
N GLU A 88 -4.35 15.66 37.69
CA GLU A 88 -5.49 15.06 38.39
C GLU A 88 -6.38 14.23 37.45
N GLN A 89 -7.03 13.23 38.02
CA GLN A 89 -7.95 12.34 37.30
C GLN A 89 -9.04 13.17 36.60
N PRO A 90 -9.19 13.06 35.27
CA PRO A 90 -10.18 13.83 34.54
C PRO A 90 -11.59 13.45 35.00
N THR A 91 -12.35 14.44 35.45
CA THR A 91 -13.78 14.30 35.76
C THR A 91 -14.59 14.65 34.52
N GLY A 92 -15.48 13.77 34.07
CA GLY A 92 -16.29 14.06 32.87
C GLY A 92 -16.92 12.85 32.20
N ASN A 93 -17.36 13.06 30.96
CA ASN A 93 -17.87 12.00 30.10
C ASN A 93 -16.72 11.24 29.46
N PHE A 94 -16.84 9.91 29.40
CA PHE A 94 -15.88 9.07 28.72
C PHE A 94 -16.28 8.84 27.27
N TYR A 95 -15.29 8.85 26.38
CA TYR A 95 -15.46 8.62 24.95
C TYR A 95 -14.48 7.54 24.50
N VAL A 96 -14.94 6.71 23.57
CA VAL A 96 -14.12 5.78 22.80
C VAL A 96 -14.03 6.34 21.39
N PHE A 97 -12.82 6.49 20.87
CA PHE A 97 -12.57 6.89 19.48
C PHE A 97 -11.82 5.77 18.77
N CYS A 98 -12.29 5.42 17.58
CA CYS A 98 -11.69 4.37 16.76
C CYS A 98 -11.50 4.89 15.34
N LYS A 99 -10.31 4.65 14.79
CA LYS A 99 -9.97 4.96 13.40
C LYS A 99 -9.50 3.70 12.70
N GLY A 100 -9.73 3.63 11.40
CA GLY A 100 -9.24 2.53 10.58
C GLY A 100 -9.64 2.68 9.13
N SER A 101 -9.62 1.56 8.40
CA SER A 101 -10.08 1.56 7.01
C SER A 101 -11.56 1.94 6.93
N TYR A 102 -11.96 2.70 5.90
CA TYR A 102 -13.33 3.18 5.78
C TYR A 102 -14.35 2.03 5.72
N GLU A 103 -13.97 0.90 5.10
CA GLU A 103 -14.77 -0.33 5.02
C GLU A 103 -14.97 -0.96 6.40
N ARG A 104 -13.90 -1.02 7.21
CA ARG A 104 -13.99 -1.59 8.56
C ARG A 104 -14.79 -0.69 9.48
N MET A 105 -14.61 0.63 9.39
CA MET A 105 -15.38 1.59 10.18
C MET A 105 -16.87 1.54 9.85
N GLN A 106 -17.25 1.29 8.60
CA GLN A 106 -18.63 1.04 8.22
C GLN A 106 -19.21 -0.20 8.94
N GLN A 107 -18.45 -1.29 9.04
CA GLN A 107 -18.89 -2.53 9.70
C GLN A 107 -19.03 -2.39 11.22
N LEU A 108 -18.14 -1.61 11.85
CA LEU A 108 -18.13 -1.39 13.29
C LEU A 108 -19.15 -0.33 13.74
N SER A 109 -19.60 0.53 12.82
CA SER A 109 -20.53 1.61 13.10
C SER A 109 -21.99 1.14 12.99
N THR A 110 -22.85 1.75 13.79
CA THR A 110 -24.29 1.54 13.74
C THR A 110 -24.85 1.99 12.39
N PRO A 111 -25.75 1.20 11.76
CA PRO A 111 -26.32 1.55 10.45
C PRO A 111 -27.01 2.92 10.44
N ALA A 112 -27.59 3.32 11.57
CA ALA A 112 -28.23 4.63 11.71
C ALA A 112 -27.24 5.82 11.60
N SER A 113 -25.95 5.62 11.91
CA SER A 113 -24.93 6.68 11.81
C SER A 113 -24.27 6.77 10.44
N VAL A 114 -24.37 5.72 9.62
CA VAL A 114 -23.67 5.62 8.33
C VAL A 114 -24.58 6.15 7.21
N PRO A 115 -24.12 7.10 6.38
CA PRO A 115 -24.84 7.54 5.19
C PRO A 115 -25.03 6.40 4.18
N ASP A 116 -26.17 6.39 3.48
CA ASP A 116 -26.44 5.38 2.43
C ASP A 116 -25.39 5.42 1.31
N ASP A 117 -24.85 6.61 1.02
CA ASP A 117 -23.81 6.85 0.00
C ASP A 117 -22.38 6.70 0.54
N TYR A 118 -22.19 6.31 1.81
CA TYR A 118 -20.87 6.24 2.48
C TYR A 118 -19.81 5.51 1.67
N LYS A 119 -20.11 4.28 1.27
CA LYS A 119 -19.18 3.45 0.51
C LYS A 119 -18.85 4.09 -0.84
N SER A 120 -19.86 4.58 -1.55
CA SER A 120 -19.68 5.21 -2.86
C SER A 120 -18.81 6.48 -2.81
N VAL A 121 -18.96 7.30 -1.76
CA VAL A 121 -18.17 8.51 -1.56
C VAL A 121 -16.73 8.16 -1.19
N ALA A 122 -16.53 7.22 -0.26
CA ALA A 122 -15.19 6.77 0.13
C ALA A 122 -14.44 6.13 -1.06
N ASP A 123 -15.12 5.28 -1.83
CA ASP A 123 -14.55 4.65 -3.03
C ASP A 123 -14.21 5.70 -4.10
N ARG A 124 -15.07 6.70 -4.30
CA ARG A 124 -14.78 7.82 -5.23
C ARG A 124 -13.56 8.62 -4.80
N LEU A 125 -13.45 8.97 -3.51
CA LEU A 125 -12.28 9.70 -2.99
C LEU A 125 -11.00 8.87 -3.13
N ALA A 126 -11.08 7.56 -2.90
CA ALA A 126 -9.96 6.65 -3.13
C ALA A 126 -9.58 6.56 -4.62
N LYS A 127 -10.56 6.52 -5.54
CA LYS A 127 -10.35 6.60 -7.00
C LYS A 127 -9.71 7.92 -7.42
N GLU A 128 -9.99 9.00 -6.72
CA GLU A 128 -9.38 10.33 -6.92
C GLU A 128 -7.97 10.46 -6.28
N GLY A 129 -7.44 9.37 -5.71
CA GLY A 129 -6.09 9.31 -5.15
C GLY A 129 -5.97 9.73 -3.69
N CYS A 130 -7.09 9.83 -2.97
CA CYS A 130 -7.06 10.07 -1.53
C CYS A 130 -6.79 8.76 -0.78
N TYR A 131 -5.90 8.83 0.20
CA TYR A 131 -5.82 7.82 1.26
C TYR A 131 -6.93 8.13 2.29
N VAL A 132 -7.93 7.25 2.34
CA VAL A 132 -9.18 7.46 3.09
C VAL A 132 -9.19 6.59 4.34
N LEU A 133 -9.31 7.23 5.51
CA LEU A 133 -9.57 6.55 6.78
C LEU A 133 -10.97 6.89 7.27
N GLY A 134 -11.64 5.92 7.88
CA GLY A 134 -12.86 6.18 8.63
C GLY A 134 -12.54 6.55 10.07
N LEU A 135 -13.40 7.36 10.67
CA LEU A 135 -13.35 7.72 12.08
C LEU A 135 -14.73 7.54 12.70
N SER A 136 -14.78 6.82 13.81
CA SER A 136 -16.01 6.56 14.56
C SER A 136 -15.77 6.74 16.05
N TYR A 137 -16.84 6.99 16.79
CA TYR A 137 -16.78 7.17 18.24
C TYR A 137 -17.97 6.55 18.96
N ARG A 138 -17.83 6.38 20.27
CA ARG A 138 -18.95 6.06 21.16
C ARG A 138 -18.78 6.81 22.46
N LYS A 139 -19.82 7.54 22.85
CA LYS A 139 -19.92 8.11 24.19
C LYS A 139 -20.32 7.00 25.17
N LEU A 140 -19.51 6.79 26.20
CA LEU A 140 -19.83 5.83 27.26
C LEU A 140 -20.83 6.45 28.25
N PRO A 141 -21.59 5.63 28.99
CA PRO A 141 -22.56 6.13 29.96
C PRO A 141 -21.90 7.01 31.04
N SER A 142 -22.48 8.18 31.30
CA SER A 142 -21.93 9.17 32.24
C SER A 142 -21.90 8.70 33.70
N ASN A 143 -22.58 7.60 34.03
CA ASN A 143 -22.63 6.99 35.36
C ASN A 143 -21.57 5.91 35.58
N TRP A 144 -20.73 5.61 34.58
CA TRP A 144 -19.66 4.64 34.72
C TRP A 144 -18.53 5.18 35.61
N THR A 145 -18.00 4.32 36.47
CA THR A 145 -16.78 4.60 37.24
C THR A 145 -15.54 4.35 36.38
N GLN A 146 -14.40 4.89 36.82
CA GLN A 146 -13.12 4.69 36.12
C GLN A 146 -12.75 3.21 36.01
N GLU A 147 -13.04 2.41 37.04
CA GLU A 147 -12.75 0.97 37.03
C GLU A 147 -13.56 0.26 35.94
N GLN A 148 -14.84 0.63 35.77
CA GLN A 148 -15.69 0.07 34.72
C GLN A 148 -15.21 0.45 33.32
N VAL A 149 -14.71 1.68 33.15
CA VAL A 149 -14.12 2.13 31.87
C VAL A 149 -12.85 1.34 31.55
N VAL A 150 -11.98 1.11 32.55
CA VAL A 150 -10.75 0.32 32.36
C VAL A 150 -11.06 -1.14 32.05
N GLU A 151 -12.01 -1.74 32.77
CA GLU A 151 -12.47 -3.11 32.50
C GLU A 151 -13.04 -3.23 31.08
N PHE A 152 -13.86 -2.26 30.67
CA PHE A 152 -14.41 -2.18 29.33
C PHE A 152 -13.34 -2.03 28.26
N ALA A 153 -12.34 -1.16 28.47
CA ALA A 153 -11.25 -0.93 27.54
C ALA A 153 -10.38 -2.18 27.31
N ASN A 154 -10.31 -3.09 28.29
CA ASN A 154 -9.62 -4.36 28.14
C ASN A 154 -10.38 -5.37 27.25
N ASN A 155 -11.68 -5.16 27.02
CA ASN A 155 -12.48 -5.99 26.11
C ASN A 155 -12.57 -5.37 24.72
N ARG A 156 -11.61 -5.73 23.85
CA ARG A 156 -11.49 -5.16 22.49
C ARG A 156 -12.74 -5.36 21.62
N GLU A 157 -13.39 -6.52 21.72
CA GLU A 157 -14.61 -6.81 20.94
C GLU A 157 -15.74 -5.86 21.33
N ALA A 158 -15.95 -5.66 22.64
CA ALA A 158 -16.96 -4.73 23.13
C ALA A 158 -16.64 -3.26 22.78
N VAL A 159 -15.35 -2.89 22.77
CA VAL A 159 -14.87 -1.57 22.36
C VAL A 159 -15.19 -1.28 20.89
N ASP A 160 -15.03 -2.28 20.01
CA ASP A 160 -15.22 -2.14 18.57
C ASP A 160 -16.70 -2.19 18.13
N GLU A 161 -17.64 -2.57 19.01
CA GLU A 161 -19.06 -2.68 18.66
C GLU A 161 -19.86 -1.38 18.79
N SER A 162 -20.87 -1.21 17.92
CA SER A 162 -21.90 -0.16 18.02
C SER A 162 -21.35 1.28 18.08
N LEU A 163 -20.33 1.56 17.27
CA LEU A 163 -19.78 2.91 17.15
C LEU A 163 -20.72 3.81 16.35
N SER A 164 -20.56 5.12 16.46
CA SER A 164 -21.22 6.12 15.62
C SER A 164 -20.19 6.73 14.67
N LEU A 165 -20.47 6.72 13.37
CA LEU A 165 -19.57 7.28 12.38
C LEU A 165 -19.46 8.82 12.53
N LEU A 166 -18.23 9.33 12.62
CA LEU A 166 -17.94 10.76 12.66
C LEU A 166 -17.58 11.35 11.31
N GLY A 167 -16.93 10.56 10.43
CA GLY A 167 -16.53 11.04 9.11
C GLY A 167 -15.38 10.27 8.50
N LEU A 168 -14.85 10.84 7.42
CA LEU A 168 -13.67 10.35 6.71
C LEU A 168 -12.50 11.32 6.90
N ILE A 169 -11.32 10.80 7.17
CA ILE A 169 -10.06 11.54 7.19
C ILE A 169 -9.38 11.30 5.85
N LEU A 170 -9.04 12.38 5.15
CA LEU A 170 -8.47 12.32 3.81
C LEU A 170 -7.03 12.78 3.84
N PHE A 171 -6.16 11.97 3.25
CA PHE A 171 -4.81 12.36 2.93
C PHE A 171 -4.59 12.22 1.42
N ARG A 172 -3.60 12.94 0.88
CA ARG A 172 -3.16 12.76 -0.50
C ARG A 172 -1.82 12.08 -0.54
N ASN A 173 -1.70 11.13 -1.45
CA ASN A 173 -0.42 10.57 -1.80
C ASN A 173 0.06 11.20 -3.11
N GLU A 174 0.99 12.14 -3.03
CA GLU A 174 1.57 12.77 -4.22
C GLU A 174 2.70 11.92 -4.78
N LEU A 175 2.77 11.77 -6.10
CA LEU A 175 3.92 11.10 -6.72
C LEU A 175 5.20 11.91 -6.51
N LYS A 176 6.33 11.20 -6.39
CA LYS A 176 7.64 11.85 -6.56
C LYS A 176 7.81 12.26 -8.02
N GLU A 177 8.45 13.40 -8.25
CA GLU A 177 8.60 13.98 -9.59
C GLU A 177 9.36 13.07 -10.57
N ASP A 178 10.28 12.24 -10.04
CA ASP A 178 11.12 11.31 -10.79
C ASP A 178 10.45 9.96 -11.08
N THR A 179 9.32 9.66 -10.45
CA THR A 179 8.71 8.33 -10.49
C THR A 179 8.25 7.94 -11.89
N ALA A 180 7.55 8.84 -12.59
CA ALA A 180 7.03 8.56 -13.92
C ALA A 180 8.15 8.31 -14.95
N ASP A 181 9.23 9.10 -14.86
CA ASP A 181 10.42 8.93 -15.71
C ASP A 181 11.14 7.62 -15.42
N ALA A 182 11.32 7.26 -14.14
CA ALA A 182 11.93 5.99 -13.76
C ALA A 182 11.12 4.79 -14.26
N ILE A 183 9.80 4.80 -14.09
CA ILE A 183 8.90 3.75 -14.62
C ILE A 183 8.98 3.66 -16.15
N ALA A 184 9.00 4.80 -16.84
CA ALA A 184 9.14 4.82 -18.30
C ALA A 184 10.46 4.18 -18.76
N LYS A 185 11.58 4.47 -18.07
CA LYS A 185 12.88 3.86 -18.36
C LYS A 185 12.91 2.36 -18.07
N LEU A 186 12.28 1.91 -16.98
CA LEU A 186 12.16 0.48 -16.68
C LEU A 186 11.36 -0.24 -17.77
N LYS A 187 10.21 0.31 -18.16
CA LYS A 187 9.38 -0.24 -19.25
C LYS A 187 10.14 -0.24 -20.59
N GLY A 188 10.83 0.84 -20.91
CA GLY A 188 11.68 0.93 -22.11
C GLY A 188 12.89 -0.01 -22.08
N GLY A 189 13.24 -0.55 -20.91
CA GLY A 189 14.23 -1.59 -20.74
C GLY A 189 13.66 -3.01 -20.75
N ASP A 190 12.39 -3.21 -21.12
CA ASP A 190 11.67 -4.49 -21.08
C ASP A 190 11.57 -5.08 -19.66
N ILE A 191 11.44 -4.21 -18.65
CA ILE A 191 11.24 -4.60 -17.26
C ILE A 191 9.77 -4.43 -16.89
N ARG A 192 9.13 -5.52 -16.47
CA ARG A 192 7.74 -5.54 -16.05
C ARG A 192 7.62 -5.05 -14.61
N THR A 193 7.07 -3.84 -14.43
CA THR A 193 6.82 -3.25 -13.11
C THR A 193 5.51 -3.76 -12.51
N VAL A 194 5.53 -4.22 -11.26
CA VAL A 194 4.36 -4.74 -10.51
C VAL A 194 4.26 -4.01 -9.18
N MET A 195 3.07 -3.61 -8.75
CA MET A 195 2.85 -2.95 -7.46
C MET A 195 2.42 -3.95 -6.38
N VAL A 196 3.07 -3.94 -5.23
CA VAL A 196 2.68 -4.71 -4.04
C VAL A 196 2.54 -3.76 -2.86
N THR A 197 1.35 -3.62 -2.28
CA THR A 197 1.07 -2.60 -1.26
C THR A 197 0.10 -3.08 -0.17
N GLY A 198 0.20 -2.44 1.01
CA GLY A 198 -0.77 -2.57 2.09
C GLY A 198 -2.01 -1.67 1.92
N ASP A 199 -1.97 -0.73 0.97
CA ASP A 199 -3.09 0.18 0.69
C ASP A 199 -4.27 -0.54 0.04
N ASN A 200 -5.41 0.15 -0.05
CA ASN A 200 -6.55 -0.34 -0.81
C ASN A 200 -6.23 -0.39 -2.32
N ALA A 201 -6.97 -1.24 -3.05
CA ALA A 201 -6.77 -1.43 -4.48
C ALA A 201 -6.95 -0.15 -5.29
N MET A 202 -7.92 0.69 -4.91
CA MET A 202 -8.29 1.90 -5.66
C MET A 202 -7.16 2.93 -5.68
N CYS A 203 -6.53 3.14 -4.52
CA CYS A 203 -5.34 3.99 -4.38
C CYS A 203 -4.19 3.44 -5.22
N GLY A 204 -3.95 2.12 -5.18
CA GLY A 204 -2.96 1.46 -6.02
C GLY A 204 -3.22 1.66 -7.52
N CYS A 205 -4.47 1.55 -7.97
CA CYS A 205 -4.87 1.79 -9.35
C CYS A 205 -4.63 3.24 -9.77
N TYR A 206 -4.98 4.20 -8.90
CA TYR A 206 -4.72 5.62 -9.15
C TYR A 206 -3.23 5.89 -9.30
N ILE A 207 -2.40 5.42 -8.37
CA ILE A 207 -0.94 5.62 -8.42
C ILE A 207 -0.31 4.92 -9.62
N ALA A 208 -0.75 3.70 -9.95
CA ALA A 208 -0.28 2.98 -11.12
C ALA A 208 -0.59 3.72 -12.44
N ARG A 209 -1.76 4.35 -12.56
CA ARG A 209 -2.11 5.19 -13.72
C ARG A 209 -1.30 6.48 -13.76
N GLN A 210 -1.17 7.17 -12.63
CA GLN A 210 -0.43 8.45 -12.56
C GLN A 210 1.08 8.28 -12.80
N SER A 211 1.66 7.15 -12.37
CA SER A 211 3.08 6.83 -12.58
C SER A 211 3.40 6.32 -13.99
N GLY A 212 2.38 6.07 -14.83
CA GLY A 212 2.56 5.46 -16.16
C GLY A 212 2.86 3.95 -16.12
N MET A 213 2.73 3.31 -14.94
CA MET A 213 2.79 1.85 -14.81
C MET A 213 1.66 1.23 -15.64
N LEU A 214 0.43 1.73 -15.46
CA LEU A 214 -0.74 1.43 -16.26
C LEU A 214 -1.01 2.56 -17.26
N SER A 215 -1.54 2.22 -18.43
CA SER A 215 -2.09 3.23 -19.34
C SER A 215 -3.40 3.78 -18.76
N SER A 216 -3.69 5.06 -19.02
CA SER A 216 -4.94 5.68 -18.58
C SER A 216 -6.18 5.05 -19.22
N ALA A 217 -6.02 4.35 -20.35
CA ALA A 217 -7.08 3.63 -21.05
C ALA A 217 -7.18 2.15 -20.65
N SER A 218 -6.18 1.60 -19.93
CA SER A 218 -6.21 0.21 -19.52
C SER A 218 -7.34 -0.04 -18.54
N ARG A 219 -8.11 -1.09 -18.81
CA ARG A 219 -9.15 -1.59 -17.90
C ARG A 219 -8.49 -2.36 -16.77
N VAL A 220 -8.90 -2.09 -15.54
CA VAL A 220 -8.38 -2.82 -14.37
C VAL A 220 -9.50 -3.66 -13.77
N ILE A 221 -9.33 -4.98 -13.77
CA ILE A 221 -10.28 -5.90 -13.15
C ILE A 221 -9.75 -6.32 -11.79
N LEU A 222 -10.47 -5.92 -10.73
CA LEU A 222 -10.13 -6.17 -9.34
C LEU A 222 -10.79 -7.47 -8.85
N GLY A 223 -9.98 -8.42 -8.39
CA GLY A 223 -10.40 -9.59 -7.64
C GLY A 223 -10.46 -9.31 -6.15
N GLU A 224 -11.63 -9.43 -5.54
CA GLU A 224 -11.83 -9.25 -4.10
C GLU A 224 -12.69 -10.36 -3.48
N MET A 225 -12.42 -10.68 -2.21
CA MET A 225 -13.24 -11.63 -1.45
C MET A 225 -14.44 -10.90 -0.86
N VAL A 226 -15.63 -11.23 -1.34
CA VAL A 226 -16.88 -10.71 -0.81
C VAL A 226 -17.50 -11.74 0.13
N SER A 227 -17.79 -11.32 1.35
CA SER A 227 -18.50 -12.15 2.34
C SER A 227 -19.99 -11.84 2.29
N THR A 228 -20.78 -12.73 1.70
CA THR A 228 -22.24 -12.70 1.88
C THR A 228 -22.63 -13.45 3.16
N THR A 229 -23.87 -13.30 3.63
CA THR A 229 -24.41 -13.93 4.85
C THR A 229 -24.26 -15.45 4.91
N LYS A 230 -23.89 -16.13 3.81
CA LYS A 230 -23.78 -17.59 3.73
C LYS A 230 -22.44 -18.09 3.15
N LEU A 231 -21.73 -17.31 2.33
CA LEU A 231 -20.52 -17.76 1.64
C LEU A 231 -19.51 -16.62 1.43
N LYS A 232 -18.21 -16.94 1.57
CA LYS A 232 -17.12 -16.10 1.06
C LYS A 232 -16.84 -16.53 -0.39
N MET A 233 -16.98 -15.60 -1.33
CA MET A 233 -16.74 -15.86 -2.75
C MET A 233 -15.80 -14.81 -3.34
N LEU A 234 -14.98 -15.25 -4.29
CA LEU A 234 -14.16 -14.37 -5.09
C LEU A 234 -15.03 -13.72 -6.17
N VAL A 235 -15.05 -12.39 -6.20
CA VAL A 235 -15.73 -11.60 -7.23
C VAL A 235 -14.67 -10.81 -7.98
N TRP A 236 -14.78 -10.77 -9.31
CA TRP A 236 -13.97 -9.92 -10.15
C TRP A 236 -14.83 -8.75 -10.64
N ARG A 237 -14.28 -7.54 -10.61
CA ARG A 237 -15.05 -6.34 -10.90
C ARG A 237 -14.19 -5.32 -11.63
N ASP A 238 -14.75 -4.69 -12.67
CA ASP A 238 -14.10 -3.56 -13.33
C ASP A 238 -14.08 -2.33 -12.39
N VAL A 239 -12.88 -1.79 -12.17
CA VAL A 239 -12.64 -0.64 -11.29
C VAL A 239 -13.39 0.62 -11.76
N ASP A 240 -13.60 0.78 -13.07
CA ASP A 240 -14.21 1.97 -13.65
C ASP A 240 -15.71 1.80 -13.86
N SER A 241 -16.16 0.67 -14.43
CA SER A 241 -17.58 0.43 -14.75
C SER A 241 -18.40 -0.24 -13.64
N ASP A 242 -17.74 -0.79 -12.61
CA ASP A 242 -18.37 -1.60 -11.54
C ASP A 242 -19.05 -2.89 -12.06
N GLU A 243 -18.78 -3.29 -13.31
CA GLU A 243 -19.30 -4.53 -13.90
C GLU A 243 -18.59 -5.75 -13.30
N GLU A 244 -19.37 -6.76 -12.92
CA GLU A 244 -18.86 -7.99 -12.30
C GLU A 244 -18.66 -9.10 -13.32
N TYR A 245 -17.55 -9.84 -13.16
CA TYR A 245 -17.15 -10.94 -14.00
C TYR A 245 -16.87 -12.20 -13.18
N ASP A 246 -17.05 -13.35 -13.80
CA ASP A 246 -16.58 -14.62 -13.25
C ASP A 246 -15.12 -14.89 -13.64
N LEU A 247 -14.49 -15.86 -12.97
CA LEU A 247 -13.08 -16.18 -13.21
C LEU A 247 -12.83 -16.65 -14.66
N SER A 248 -13.76 -17.40 -15.26
CA SER A 248 -13.65 -17.86 -16.66
C SER A 248 -13.63 -16.70 -17.65
N THR A 249 -14.49 -15.71 -17.45
CA THR A 249 -14.54 -14.51 -18.30
C THR A 249 -13.26 -13.71 -18.12
N VAL A 250 -12.76 -13.54 -16.90
CA VAL A 250 -11.50 -12.84 -16.65
C VAL A 250 -10.33 -13.52 -17.34
N LYS A 251 -10.24 -14.86 -17.30
CA LYS A 251 -9.21 -15.61 -18.04
C LYS A 251 -9.30 -15.33 -19.54
N HIS A 252 -10.50 -15.37 -20.11
CA HIS A 252 -10.69 -15.08 -21.53
C HIS A 252 -10.35 -13.63 -21.91
N LEU A 253 -10.71 -12.64 -21.09
CA LEU A 253 -10.38 -11.23 -21.33
C LEU A 253 -8.88 -11.00 -21.40
N VAL A 254 -8.15 -11.66 -20.50
CA VAL A 254 -6.69 -11.58 -20.41
C VAL A 254 -6.00 -12.32 -21.57
N GLU A 255 -6.56 -13.46 -22.01
CA GLU A 255 -6.06 -14.23 -23.16
C GLU A 255 -6.25 -13.51 -24.49
N GLN A 256 -7.33 -12.73 -24.66
CA GLN A 256 -7.65 -12.05 -25.92
C GLN A 256 -6.78 -10.81 -26.22
N VAL A 257 -5.79 -10.51 -25.37
CA VAL A 257 -4.87 -9.36 -25.54
C VAL A 257 -5.64 -8.03 -25.62
N GLU A 258 -6.79 -7.94 -24.95
CA GLU A 258 -7.35 -6.64 -24.63
C GLU A 258 -6.39 -5.93 -23.63
N ASP A 259 -6.39 -4.58 -23.63
CA ASP A 259 -5.60 -3.77 -22.68
C ASP A 259 -6.23 -3.85 -21.27
N VAL A 260 -6.19 -5.06 -20.71
CA VAL A 260 -6.80 -5.47 -19.46
C VAL A 260 -5.70 -5.93 -18.51
N GLU A 261 -5.66 -5.31 -17.34
CA GLU A 261 -4.71 -5.58 -16.28
C GLU A 261 -5.47 -6.02 -15.03
N LEU A 262 -4.92 -6.96 -14.25
CA LEU A 262 -5.60 -7.45 -13.07
C LEU A 262 -5.07 -6.77 -11.79
N ALA A 263 -5.96 -6.59 -10.83
CA ALA A 263 -5.62 -6.23 -9.46
C ALA A 263 -6.23 -7.27 -8.51
N VAL A 264 -5.57 -7.54 -7.38
CA VAL A 264 -6.13 -8.44 -6.35
C VAL A 264 -5.91 -7.87 -4.96
N THR A 265 -6.83 -8.15 -4.04
CA THR A 265 -6.63 -7.91 -2.61
C THR A 265 -5.90 -9.08 -1.96
N GLY A 266 -5.23 -8.85 -0.83
CA GLY A 266 -4.48 -9.90 -0.12
C GLY A 266 -5.31 -11.14 0.20
N SER A 267 -6.58 -10.96 0.61
CA SER A 267 -7.49 -12.07 0.86
C SER A 267 -7.87 -12.85 -0.41
N ALA A 268 -8.01 -12.17 -1.55
CA ALA A 268 -8.24 -12.82 -2.84
C ALA A 268 -6.99 -13.54 -3.35
N PHE A 269 -5.82 -12.95 -3.16
CA PHE A 269 -4.53 -13.56 -3.45
C PHE A 269 -4.35 -14.87 -2.67
N ASP A 270 -4.53 -14.85 -1.34
CA ASP A 270 -4.40 -16.05 -0.49
C ASP A 270 -5.37 -17.16 -0.93
N TYR A 271 -6.60 -16.78 -1.30
CA TYR A 271 -7.60 -17.71 -1.81
C TYR A 271 -7.17 -18.36 -3.15
N LEU A 272 -6.67 -17.56 -4.09
CA LEU A 272 -6.18 -18.04 -5.39
C LEU A 272 -4.94 -18.92 -5.25
N VAL A 273 -4.05 -18.59 -4.32
CA VAL A 273 -2.85 -19.39 -4.00
C VAL A 273 -3.26 -20.74 -3.44
N ALA A 274 -4.17 -20.79 -2.47
CA ALA A 274 -4.65 -22.03 -1.85
C ALA A 274 -5.29 -23.00 -2.86
N ARG A 275 -5.89 -22.47 -3.93
CA ARG A 275 -6.50 -23.27 -5.01
C ARG A 275 -5.56 -23.59 -6.16
N GLY A 276 -4.36 -23.00 -6.19
CA GLY A 276 -3.40 -23.12 -7.28
C GLY A 276 -3.77 -22.37 -8.56
N GLU A 277 -4.87 -21.61 -8.55
CA GLU A 277 -5.38 -20.84 -9.70
C GLU A 277 -4.56 -19.57 -9.98
N ILE A 278 -3.77 -19.11 -8.99
CA ILE A 278 -2.92 -17.92 -9.12
C ILE A 278 -1.89 -18.04 -10.25
N LYS A 279 -1.40 -19.24 -10.58
CA LYS A 279 -0.29 -19.45 -11.51
C LYS A 279 -0.60 -18.98 -12.93
N GLU A 280 -1.86 -19.10 -13.34
CA GLU A 280 -2.32 -18.68 -14.67
C GLU A 280 -2.53 -17.17 -14.76
N LEU A 281 -2.80 -16.51 -13.63
CA LEU A 281 -3.14 -15.08 -13.58
C LEU A 281 -1.96 -14.20 -13.14
N LEU A 282 -0.96 -14.77 -12.49
CA LEU A 282 0.12 -14.05 -11.80
C LEU A 282 0.80 -13.01 -12.71
N LEU A 283 1.06 -13.38 -13.96
CA LEU A 283 1.74 -12.52 -14.93
C LEU A 283 0.82 -11.48 -15.59
N ASN A 284 -0.47 -11.48 -15.27
CA ASN A 284 -1.44 -10.49 -15.70
C ASN A 284 -1.91 -9.59 -14.53
N ILE A 285 -1.56 -9.96 -13.30
CA ILE A 285 -1.80 -9.11 -12.13
C ILE A 285 -0.71 -8.05 -12.04
N ARG A 286 -1.13 -6.79 -12.08
CA ARG A 286 -0.28 -5.61 -11.93
C ARG A 286 -0.23 -5.09 -10.51
N ILE A 287 -1.32 -5.21 -9.77
CA ILE A 287 -1.49 -4.59 -8.44
C ILE A 287 -1.93 -5.65 -7.43
N PHE A 288 -1.12 -5.82 -6.39
CA PHE A 288 -1.44 -6.61 -5.21
C PHE A 288 -1.65 -5.63 -4.05
N SER A 289 -2.87 -5.55 -3.54
CA SER A 289 -3.30 -4.56 -2.54
C SER A 289 -3.65 -5.23 -1.21
N ARG A 290 -3.67 -4.48 -0.11
CA ARG A 290 -3.92 -5.01 1.25
C ARG A 290 -3.03 -6.22 1.62
N MET A 291 -1.79 -6.24 1.12
CA MET A 291 -0.86 -7.35 1.32
C MET A 291 -0.24 -7.31 2.73
N THR A 292 -0.22 -8.45 3.41
CA THR A 292 0.53 -8.64 4.66
C THR A 292 2.03 -8.78 4.35
N PRO A 293 2.94 -8.54 5.33
CA PRO A 293 4.37 -8.76 5.13
C PRO A 293 4.70 -10.16 4.59
N ASP A 294 4.06 -11.20 5.13
CA ASP A 294 4.23 -12.58 4.64
C ASP A 294 3.65 -12.77 3.23
N GLY A 295 2.51 -12.15 2.93
CA GLY A 295 1.92 -12.17 1.59
C GLY A 295 2.84 -11.54 0.53
N LYS A 296 3.57 -10.47 0.88
CA LYS A 296 4.57 -9.85 -0.01
C LYS A 296 5.69 -10.84 -0.34
N VAL A 297 6.19 -11.56 0.66
CA VAL A 297 7.21 -12.61 0.48
C VAL A 297 6.72 -13.69 -0.47
N GLU A 298 5.49 -14.17 -0.26
CA GLU A 298 4.90 -15.22 -1.08
C GLU A 298 4.70 -14.76 -2.53
N CYS A 299 4.24 -13.52 -2.73
CA CYS A 299 4.12 -12.93 -4.06
C CYS A 299 5.47 -12.91 -4.81
N VAL A 300 6.56 -12.51 -4.15
CA VAL A 300 7.90 -12.54 -4.75
C VAL A 300 8.31 -13.97 -5.12
N LYS A 301 8.10 -14.95 -4.22
CA LYS A 301 8.43 -16.37 -4.48
C LYS A 301 7.67 -16.92 -5.68
N LEU A 302 6.36 -16.70 -5.76
CA LEU A 302 5.55 -17.16 -6.90
C LEU A 302 6.06 -16.58 -8.22
N HIS A 303 6.49 -15.31 -8.25
CA HIS A 303 7.10 -14.73 -9.44
C HIS A 303 8.43 -15.40 -9.77
N MET A 304 9.26 -15.74 -8.78
CA MET A 304 10.51 -16.48 -8.99
C MET A 304 10.26 -17.89 -9.55
N GLU A 305 9.21 -18.58 -9.09
CA GLU A 305 8.84 -19.91 -9.56
C GLU A 305 8.47 -19.95 -11.04
N THR A 306 8.05 -18.83 -11.63
CA THR A 306 7.82 -18.72 -13.08
C THR A 306 9.11 -18.74 -13.91
N GLY A 307 10.27 -18.66 -13.26
CA GLY A 307 11.58 -18.51 -13.90
C GLY A 307 11.98 -17.06 -14.18
N ALA A 308 11.16 -16.08 -13.75
CA ALA A 308 11.50 -14.67 -13.85
C ALA A 308 12.59 -14.28 -12.85
N VAL A 309 13.52 -13.42 -13.29
CA VAL A 309 14.43 -12.72 -12.38
C VAL A 309 13.65 -11.59 -11.72
N THR A 310 13.60 -11.61 -10.39
CA THR A 310 12.80 -10.70 -9.57
C THR A 310 13.68 -9.66 -8.87
N GLY A 311 13.37 -8.39 -9.08
CA GLY A 311 13.82 -7.30 -8.22
C GLY A 311 12.72 -6.88 -7.25
N MET A 312 13.08 -6.50 -6.02
CA MET A 312 12.16 -5.91 -5.05
C MET A 312 12.76 -4.61 -4.54
N CYS A 313 11.96 -3.55 -4.48
CA CYS A 313 12.33 -2.33 -3.78
C CYS A 313 11.31 -1.99 -2.68
N GLY A 314 11.80 -1.49 -1.54
CA GLY A 314 10.98 -1.08 -0.41
C GLY A 314 11.72 -0.13 0.53
N ASP A 315 11.00 0.49 1.46
CA ASP A 315 11.53 1.48 2.39
C ASP A 315 11.24 1.15 3.87
N GLY A 316 10.34 0.21 4.15
CA GLY A 316 9.88 -0.12 5.50
C GLY A 316 10.28 -1.51 6.01
N GLY A 317 10.14 -1.71 7.32
CA GLY A 317 10.37 -3.00 7.99
C GLY A 317 9.46 -4.13 7.49
N ASN A 318 8.27 -3.78 6.98
CA ASN A 318 7.30 -4.72 6.41
C ASN A 318 7.81 -5.40 5.12
N ASP A 319 8.84 -4.84 4.49
CA ASP A 319 9.34 -5.28 3.19
C ASP A 319 10.61 -6.10 3.32
N CYS A 320 11.19 -6.15 4.53
CA CYS A 320 12.45 -6.82 4.84
C CYS A 320 12.48 -8.27 4.36
N GLY A 321 11.38 -9.00 4.55
CA GLY A 321 11.24 -10.37 4.07
C GLY A 321 11.35 -10.42 2.54
N ALA A 322 10.53 -9.63 1.84
CA ALA A 322 10.45 -9.64 0.39
C ALA A 322 11.76 -9.18 -0.27
N LEU A 323 12.40 -8.14 0.28
CA LEU A 323 13.72 -7.64 -0.14
C LEU A 323 14.79 -8.72 -0.08
N ARG A 324 14.77 -9.55 0.97
CA ARG A 324 15.74 -10.63 1.16
C ARG A 324 15.50 -11.82 0.22
N PHE A 325 14.25 -12.12 -0.10
CA PHE A 325 13.91 -13.26 -0.98
C PHE A 325 14.11 -12.95 -2.46
N ALA A 326 13.94 -11.70 -2.89
CA ALA A 326 14.16 -11.29 -4.27
C ALA A 326 15.61 -11.52 -4.72
N HIS A 327 15.83 -11.76 -6.01
CA HIS A 327 17.19 -11.91 -6.55
C HIS A 327 18.01 -10.63 -6.39
N ALA A 328 17.35 -9.47 -6.45
CA ALA A 328 17.93 -8.17 -6.14
C ALA A 328 16.97 -7.34 -5.28
N GLY A 329 17.29 -7.19 -4.00
CA GLY A 329 16.62 -6.26 -3.09
C GLY A 329 17.27 -4.87 -3.12
N VAL A 330 16.45 -3.81 -3.15
CA VAL A 330 16.89 -2.41 -3.05
C VAL A 330 16.13 -1.71 -1.93
N ALA A 331 16.83 -1.35 -0.86
CA ALA A 331 16.29 -0.54 0.21
C ALA A 331 16.45 0.95 -0.15
N LEU A 332 15.35 1.71 -0.10
CA LEU A 332 15.34 3.15 -0.36
C LEU A 332 15.23 3.97 0.94
N SER A 333 15.83 3.47 2.02
CA SER A 333 15.90 4.16 3.30
C SER A 333 17.16 3.77 4.06
N ASP A 334 17.64 4.65 4.95
CA ASP A 334 18.73 4.35 5.91
C ASP A 334 18.23 3.57 7.14
N ALA A 335 16.98 3.07 7.11
CA ALA A 335 16.31 2.41 8.23
C ALA A 335 16.55 0.88 8.24
N GLU A 336 15.77 0.14 9.04
CA GLU A 336 15.88 -1.32 9.23
C GLU A 336 15.95 -2.13 7.92
N ALA A 337 15.25 -1.68 6.87
CA ALA A 337 15.28 -2.31 5.55
C ALA A 337 16.69 -2.36 4.91
N SER A 338 17.57 -1.41 5.24
CA SER A 338 18.95 -1.35 4.73
C SER A 338 19.84 -2.49 5.25
N VAL A 339 19.50 -3.08 6.41
CA VAL A 339 20.30 -4.13 7.04
C VAL A 339 20.16 -5.45 6.29
N VAL A 340 18.99 -5.68 5.69
CA VAL A 340 18.65 -6.96 5.03
C VAL A 340 18.82 -6.91 3.52
N SER A 341 18.83 -5.72 2.93
CA SER A 341 18.86 -5.53 1.49
C SER A 341 20.30 -5.57 0.94
N PRO A 342 20.58 -6.31 -0.16
CA PRO A 342 21.90 -6.32 -0.80
C PRO A 342 22.33 -4.94 -1.32
N PHE A 343 21.36 -4.12 -1.75
CA PHE A 343 21.59 -2.76 -2.20
C PHE A 343 20.81 -1.78 -1.32
N THR A 344 21.44 -0.65 -1.00
CA THR A 344 20.82 0.45 -0.26
C THR A 344 21.08 1.74 -1.00
N SER A 345 20.02 2.49 -1.30
CA SER A 345 20.14 3.85 -1.84
C SER A 345 19.91 4.87 -0.74
N ARG A 346 20.79 5.87 -0.69
CA ARG A 346 20.63 7.04 0.19
C ARG A 346 19.52 7.97 -0.31
N GLU A 347 19.38 8.06 -1.63
CA GLU A 347 18.33 8.85 -2.24
C GLU A 347 17.06 8.00 -2.31
N LYS A 348 15.95 8.55 -1.84
CA LYS A 348 14.66 7.89 -1.81
C LYS A 348 13.99 7.92 -3.19
N SER A 349 14.73 7.52 -4.21
CA SER A 349 14.38 7.62 -5.62
C SER A 349 14.32 6.24 -6.27
N ILE A 350 13.33 6.05 -7.14
CA ILE A 350 13.22 4.83 -7.96
C ILE A 350 14.26 4.86 -9.10
N GLN A 351 14.83 6.02 -9.41
CA GLN A 351 15.92 6.13 -10.39
C GLN A 351 17.12 5.26 -10.01
N SER A 352 17.36 5.04 -8.71
CA SER A 352 18.39 4.11 -8.23
C SER A 352 18.19 2.67 -8.74
N VAL A 353 16.94 2.23 -8.93
CA VAL A 353 16.62 0.93 -9.54
C VAL A 353 17.02 0.90 -11.01
N VAL A 354 16.71 1.96 -11.75
CA VAL A 354 17.10 2.09 -13.17
C VAL A 354 18.61 2.03 -13.31
N ASP A 355 19.33 2.76 -12.45
CA ASP A 355 20.79 2.80 -12.48
C ASP A 355 21.39 1.44 -12.10
N LEU A 356 20.82 0.75 -11.11
CA LEU A 356 21.20 -0.62 -10.76
C LEU A 356 21.01 -1.58 -11.94
N CYS A 357 19.90 -1.50 -12.66
CA CYS A 357 19.66 -2.31 -13.85
C CYS A 357 20.65 -2.00 -14.98
N ARG A 358 20.98 -0.72 -15.20
CA ARG A 358 21.96 -0.28 -16.20
C ARG A 358 23.36 -0.79 -15.89
N GLU A 359 23.81 -0.62 -14.65
CA GLU A 359 25.12 -1.11 -14.19
C GLU A 359 25.17 -2.63 -14.19
N GLY A 360 24.09 -3.30 -13.80
CA GLY A 360 23.97 -4.76 -13.87
C GLY A 360 24.15 -5.29 -15.30
N ARG A 361 23.48 -4.67 -16.28
CA ARG A 361 23.62 -5.03 -17.70
C ARG A 361 25.05 -4.77 -18.22
N CYS A 362 25.64 -3.63 -17.85
CA CYS A 362 27.01 -3.28 -18.20
C CYS A 362 28.02 -4.29 -17.63
N SER A 363 27.86 -4.65 -16.34
CA SER A 363 28.71 -5.62 -15.66
C SER A 363 28.64 -6.98 -16.33
N VAL A 364 27.43 -7.49 -16.63
CA VAL A 364 27.26 -8.78 -17.32
C VAL A 364 27.93 -8.77 -18.70
N ALA A 365 27.71 -7.72 -19.50
CA ALA A 365 28.35 -7.60 -20.81
C ALA A 365 29.88 -7.58 -20.72
N THR A 366 30.43 -6.86 -19.73
CA THR A 366 31.87 -6.77 -19.47
C THR A 366 32.45 -8.10 -18.99
N SER A 367 31.75 -8.84 -18.13
CA SER A 367 32.14 -10.18 -17.70
C SER A 367 32.19 -11.16 -18.86
N PHE A 368 31.17 -11.18 -19.73
CA PHE A 368 31.17 -12.02 -20.93
C PHE A 368 32.32 -11.69 -21.88
N ALA A 369 32.57 -10.40 -22.13
CA ALA A 369 33.69 -9.95 -22.95
C ALA A 369 35.05 -10.40 -22.37
N SER A 370 35.22 -10.27 -21.05
CA SER A 370 36.43 -10.67 -20.34
C SER A 370 36.67 -12.17 -20.39
N VAL A 371 35.63 -12.97 -20.14
CA VAL A 371 35.72 -14.44 -20.22
C VAL A 371 36.02 -14.89 -21.66
N LYS A 372 35.35 -14.31 -22.66
CA LYS A 372 35.60 -14.61 -24.08
C LYS A 372 37.05 -14.28 -24.45
N PHE A 373 37.57 -13.13 -24.01
CA PHE A 373 38.96 -12.74 -24.22
C PHE A 373 39.93 -13.74 -23.58
N LEU A 374 39.69 -14.16 -22.34
CA LEU A 374 40.53 -15.14 -21.64
C LEU A 374 40.56 -16.49 -22.37
N ILE A 375 39.40 -17.01 -22.79
CA ILE A 375 39.29 -18.27 -23.53
C ILE A 375 40.07 -18.20 -24.85
N ILE A 376 39.86 -17.14 -25.63
CA ILE A 376 40.55 -16.95 -26.92
C ILE A 376 42.06 -16.86 -26.70
N ARG A 377 42.51 -16.10 -25.69
CA ARG A 377 43.94 -15.95 -25.38
C ARG A 377 44.58 -17.29 -24.99
N VAL A 378 43.88 -18.13 -24.23
CA VAL A 378 44.35 -19.48 -23.87
C VAL A 378 44.49 -20.36 -25.11
N LEU A 379 43.48 -20.36 -26.00
CA LEU A 379 43.52 -21.13 -27.25
C LEU A 379 44.67 -20.67 -28.16
N VAL A 380 44.80 -19.37 -28.40
CA VAL A 380 45.89 -18.82 -29.23
C VAL A 380 47.25 -19.21 -28.67
N ARG A 381 47.46 -19.10 -27.35
CA ARG A 381 48.72 -19.52 -26.71
C ARG A 381 48.97 -21.02 -26.86
N HIS A 382 47.95 -21.85 -26.68
CA HIS A 382 48.08 -23.30 -26.82
C HIS A 382 48.56 -23.69 -28.23
N TYR A 383 47.92 -23.16 -29.27
CA TYR A 383 48.30 -23.43 -30.66
C TYR A 383 49.66 -22.82 -31.02
N ALA A 384 49.98 -21.61 -30.54
CA ALA A 384 51.28 -20.99 -30.78
C ALA A 384 52.43 -21.82 -30.19
N VAL A 385 52.28 -22.33 -28.96
CA VAL A 385 53.27 -23.22 -28.33
C VAL A 385 53.39 -24.55 -29.08
N LYS A 386 52.27 -25.10 -29.56
CA LYS A 386 52.26 -26.35 -30.31
C LYS A 386 52.87 -26.23 -31.71
N ALA A 387 52.72 -25.07 -32.37
CA ALA A 387 53.33 -24.79 -33.66
C ALA A 387 54.84 -24.47 -33.57
N ALA A 388 55.30 -24.04 -32.39
CA ALA A 388 56.72 -23.77 -32.14
C ALA A 388 57.53 -25.03 -31.72
N ARG A 389 56.86 -26.17 -31.54
CA ARG A 389 57.46 -27.49 -31.32
C ARG A 389 57.35 -28.31 -32.60
#